data_AF-A0A0A0DHF1-F1
#
_entry.id   AF-A0A0A0DHF1-F1
#
_cell.length_a   1.000
_cell.length_b   1.000
_cell.length_c   1.000
_cell.angle_alpha   90.00
_cell.angle_beta   90.00
_cell.angle_gamma   90.00
#
_symmetry.space_group_name_H-M   'P 1'
#
loop_
_entity.id
_entity.type
_entity.pdbx_description
1 polymer ?
#
loop_
_entity_poly.entity_id
_entity_poly.type
_entity_poly.pdbx_seq_one_letter_code
_entity_poly.pdbx_strand_id
1 'polypeptide(L)' 'MKLADKLFGLRKEKGWSQEKLAEQINVSRQSISKWESGQALPELEKIVELSKIF' A
#
# COMPACT_ATOMS: atom_id res chain seq x y z
N MET A 1 -14.23 3.51 6.91
CA MET A 1 -12.77 3.32 6.82
C MET A 1 -12.35 3.52 5.37
N LYS A 2 -11.47 4.47 5.08
CA LYS A 2 -10.94 4.66 3.71
C LYS A 2 -9.78 3.67 3.48
N LEU A 3 -9.61 3.20 2.24
CA LEU A 3 -8.51 2.29 1.86
C LEU A 3 -7.14 2.83 2.29
N ALA A 4 -6.93 4.15 2.12
CA ALA A 4 -5.72 4.86 2.49
C ALA A 4 -5.33 4.66 3.97
N ASP A 5 -6.28 4.89 4.88
CA ASP A 5 -6.04 4.76 6.33
C ASP A 5 -5.72 3.31 6.71
N LYS A 6 -6.44 2.35 6.11
CA LYS A 6 -6.23 0.92 6.36
C LYS A 6 -4.87 0.46 5.85
N LEU A 7 -4.49 0.86 4.64
CA LEU A 7 -3.20 0.53 4.03
C LEU A 7 -2.03 1.05 4.87
N PHE A 8 -2.11 2.33 5.28
CA PHE A 8 -1.10 2.94 6.13
C PHE A 8 -0.96 2.21 7.47
N GLY A 9 -2.09 1.89 8.11
CA GLY A 9 -2.13 1.16 9.38
C GLY A 9 -1.45 -0.21 9.28
N LEU A 10 -1.87 -1.03 8.30
CA LEU A 10 -1.31 -2.36 8.09
C LEU A 10 0.19 -2.33 7.78
N ARG A 11 0.64 -1.39 6.94
CA ARG A 11 2.07 -1.23 6.65
C ARG A 11 2.86 -0.89 7.92
N LYS A 12 2.34 0.00 8.76
CA LYS A 12 2.98 0.40 10.01
C LYS A 12 2.99 -0.71 11.05
N GLU A 13 1.93 -1.51 11.13
CA GLU A 13 1.87 -2.69 12.00
C GLU A 13 2.96 -3.72 11.66
N LYS A 14 3.26 -3.89 10.37
CA LYS A 14 4.38 -4.73 9.89
C LYS A 14 5.76 -4.07 10.03
N GLY A 15 5.83 -2.80 10.48
CA GLY A 15 7.09 -2.05 10.57
C GLY A 15 7.73 -1.74 9.22
N TRP A 16 6.97 -1.74 8.13
CA TRP A 16 7.51 -1.54 6.78
C TRP A 16 7.62 -0.05 6.42
N SER A 17 8.69 0.32 5.70
CA SER A 17 8.75 1.60 4.98
C SER A 17 7.85 1.55 3.74
N GLN A 18 7.51 2.71 3.18
CA GLN A 18 6.78 2.75 1.90
C GLN A 18 7.59 2.09 0.78
N GLU A 19 8.92 2.25 0.79
CA GLU A 19 9.84 1.61 -0.16
C GLU A 19 9.75 0.09 -0.07
N LYS A 20 9.81 -0.45 1.16
CA LYS A 20 9.71 -1.89 1.40
C LYS A 20 8.38 -2.46 0.90
N LEU A 21 7.26 -1.79 1.18
CA LEU A 21 5.97 -2.23 0.64
C LEU A 21 5.94 -2.17 -0.89
N ALA A 22 6.51 -1.13 -1.48
CA ALA A 22 6.57 -0.95 -2.92
C ALA A 22 7.36 -2.08 -3.60
N GLU A 23 8.50 -2.46 -3.03
CA GLU A 23 9.31 -3.60 -3.47
C GLU A 23 8.53 -4.93 -3.40
N GLN A 24 7.76 -5.16 -2.34
CA GLN A 24 7.00 -6.42 -2.15
C GLN A 24 5.93 -6.66 -3.23
N ILE A 25 5.32 -5.59 -3.76
CA ILE A 25 4.24 -5.67 -4.76
C ILE A 25 4.64 -5.10 -6.12
N ASN A 26 5.96 -4.91 -6.33
CA ASN A 26 6.56 -4.42 -7.56
C ASN A 26 5.90 -3.14 -8.09
N VAL A 27 5.85 -2.10 -7.26
CA VAL A 27 5.41 -0.75 -7.64
C VAL A 27 6.43 0.30 -7.19
N SER A 28 6.24 1.55 -7.62
CA SER A 28 7.06 2.65 -7.12
C SER A 28 6.65 3.05 -5.70
N ARG A 29 7.60 3.53 -4.89
CA ARG A 29 7.30 4.12 -3.58
C ARG A 29 6.35 5.32 -3.67
N GLN A 30 6.40 6.07 -4.77
CA GLN A 30 5.45 7.14 -5.05
C GLN A 30 4.01 6.61 -5.19
N SER A 31 3.81 5.43 -5.78
CA SER A 31 2.50 4.78 -5.88
C SER A 31 1.93 4.52 -4.48
N ILE A 32 2.72 3.91 -3.60
CA ILE A 32 2.33 3.68 -2.19
C ILE A 32 1.97 5.00 -1.50
N SER A 33 2.78 6.04 -1.67
CA SER A 33 2.52 7.35 -1.08
C SER A 33 1.20 7.95 -1.55
N LYS A 34 0.84 7.81 -2.84
CA LYS A 34 -0.43 8.30 -3.39
C LYS A 34 -1.62 7.50 -2.85
N TRP A 35 -1.47 6.19 -2.66
CA TRP A 35 -2.52 5.34 -2.11
C TRP A 35 -2.78 5.65 -0.64
N GLU A 36 -1.72 5.82 0.16
CA GLU A 36 -1.82 6.15 1.58
C GLU A 36 -2.30 7.58 1.85
N SER A 37 -2.12 8.50 0.89
CA SER A 37 -2.66 9.86 0.96
C SER A 37 -4.04 10.00 0.32
N GLY A 38 -4.58 8.93 -0.28
CA GLY A 38 -5.86 8.94 -0.99
C GLY A 38 -5.86 9.73 -2.30
N GLN A 39 -4.70 10.13 -2.81
CA GLN A 39 -4.55 10.84 -4.10
C GLN A 39 -4.77 9.93 -5.31
N ALA A 40 -4.57 8.62 -5.14
CA ALA A 40 -4.86 7.61 -6.15
C ALA A 40 -5.34 6.32 -5.48
N LEU A 41 -6.00 5.46 -6.25
CA LEU A 41 -6.36 4.11 -5.83
C LEU A 41 -5.45 3.08 -6.52
N PRO A 42 -5.12 1.96 -5.87
CA PRO A 42 -4.44 0.85 -6.52
C PRO A 42 -5.35 0.20 -7.57
N GLU A 43 -4.77 -0.40 -8.61
CA GLU A 43 -5.55 -1.26 -9.51
C GLU A 43 -6.02 -2.53 -8.79
N LEU A 44 -7.02 -3.22 -9.36
CA LEU A 44 -7.60 -4.44 -8.78
C LEU A 44 -6.53 -5.51 -8.51
N GLU A 45 -5.59 -5.69 -9.43
CA GLU A 45 -4.46 -6.62 -9.26
C GLU A 45 -3.63 -6.28 -8.01
N LYS A 46 -3.31 -5.00 -7.81
CA LYS A 46 -2.58 -4.54 -6.62
C LYS A 46 -3.39 -4.67 -5.34
N ILE A 47 -4.70 -4.49 -5.39
CA ILE A 47 -5.58 -4.78 -4.23
C ILE A 47 -5.47 -6.26 -3.84
N VAL A 48 -5.48 -7.17 -4.82
CA VAL A 48 -5.31 -8.61 -4.59
C VAL A 48 -3.93 -8.92 -4.01
N GLU A 49 -2.86 -8.33 -4.54
CA GLU A 49 -1.51 -8.50 -3.98
C GLU A 49 -1.41 -7.98 -2.54
N LEU A 50 -1.94 -6.78 -2.26
CA LEU A 50 -1.98 -6.20 -0.92
C LEU A 50 -2.72 -7.13 0.06
N SER A 51 -3.81 -7.77 -0.38
CA SER A 51 -4.57 -8.72 0.46
C SER A 51 -3.83 -10.01 0.79
N LYS A 52 -2.77 -10.36 0.04
CA LYS A 52 -1.97 -11.56 0.28
C LYS A 52 -0.84 -11.31 1.29
N ILE A 53 -0.39 -10.06 1.42
CA ILE A 53 0.78 -9.70 2.25
C ILE A 53 0.41 -9.04 3.58
N PHE A 54 -0.84 -8.61 3.74
CA PHE A 54 -1.38 -8.05 4.97
C PHE A 54 -2.37 -9.00 5.63
#